data_AF-A0A542EW92-F1
#
_entry.id   AF-A0A542EW92-F1
#
_cell.length_a   1.000
_cell.length_b   1.000
_cell.length_c   1.000
_cell.angle_alpha   90.00
_cell.angle_beta   90.00
_cell.angle_gamma   90.00
#
_symmetry.space_group_name_H-M   'P 1'
#
loop_
_entity.id
_entity.type
_entity.pdbx_description
1 polymer ?
#
loop_
_entity_poly.entity_id
_entity_poly.type
_entity_poly.pdbx_seq_one_letter_code
_entity_poly.pdbx_strand_id
1 'polypeptide(L)' 'MPVAPSPARPIAVQILIGGRWIAGQELGRRTGTAGTDEVLVSHHGHLVWVDHSSVRSS' A
#
# COMPACT_ATOMS: atom_id res chain seq x y z
N MET A 1 -2.02 -2.37 -28.99
CA MET A 1 -1.71 -1.57 -27.79
C MET A 1 -1.37 -2.53 -26.67
N PRO A 2 -0.26 -2.38 -25.92
CA PRO A 2 -0.01 -3.21 -24.77
C PRO A 2 -0.96 -2.79 -23.65
N VAL A 3 -1.83 -3.69 -23.23
CA VAL A 3 -2.63 -3.52 -22.02
C VAL A 3 -1.68 -3.61 -20.83
N ALA A 4 -1.61 -2.56 -20.02
CA ALA A 4 -0.88 -2.62 -18.76
C ALA A 4 -1.46 -3.79 -17.94
N PRO A 5 -0.63 -4.69 -17.39
CA PRO A 5 -1.14 -5.79 -16.59
C PRO A 5 -2.05 -5.21 -15.49
N SER A 6 -3.29 -5.69 -15.44
CA SER A 6 -4.23 -5.35 -14.37
C SER A 6 -3.50 -5.56 -13.04
N PRO A 7 -3.51 -4.58 -12.11
CA PRO A 7 -2.90 -4.79 -10.82
C PRO A 7 -3.52 -6.05 -10.22
N ALA A 8 -2.66 -6.94 -9.73
CA ALA A 8 -3.06 -8.12 -8.98
C ALA A 8 -4.18 -7.72 -8.00
N ARG A 9 -5.18 -8.60 -7.84
CA ARG A 9 -6.35 -8.39 -6.99
C ARG A 9 -5.93 -7.61 -5.71
N PRO A 10 -6.60 -6.48 -5.38
CA PRO A 10 -6.24 -5.68 -4.22
C PRO A 10 -6.16 -6.55 -2.97
N ILE A 11 -5.05 -6.47 -2.25
CA ILE A 11 -4.84 -7.26 -1.03
C ILE A 11 -5.33 -6.43 0.16
N ALA A 12 -6.25 -6.99 0.95
CA ALA A 12 -6.72 -6.32 2.16
C ALA A 12 -5.59 -6.24 3.20
N VAL A 13 -5.29 -5.03 3.68
CA VAL A 13 -4.22 -4.76 4.64
C VAL A 13 -4.70 -3.80 5.72
N GLN A 14 -3.92 -3.66 6.77
CA GLN A 14 -4.06 -2.59 7.75
C GLN A 14 -2.79 -1.74 7.75
N ILE A 15 -2.97 -0.41 7.79
CA ILE A 15 -1.89 0.57 7.83
C ILE A 15 -1.86 1.32 9.15
N LEU A 16 -0.66 1.63 9.64
CA LEU A 16 -0.45 2.39 10.86
C LEU A 16 -0.44 3.89 10.56
N ILE A 17 -1.47 4.61 11.02
CA ILE A 17 -1.58 6.08 10.89
C ILE A 17 -1.87 6.66 12.27
N GLY A 18 -1.04 7.62 12.71
CA GLY A 18 -1.23 8.29 14.00
C GLY A 18 -1.28 7.33 15.20
N GLY A 19 -0.55 6.21 15.14
CA GLY A 19 -0.55 5.18 16.17
C GLY A 19 -1.74 4.21 16.15
N ARG A 20 -2.62 4.29 15.13
CA ARG A 20 -3.78 3.41 14.97
C ARG A 20 -3.70 2.60 13.68
N TRP A 21 -4.12 1.34 13.76
CA TRP A 21 -4.32 0.49 12.59
C TRP A 21 -5.64 0.82 11.89
N ILE A 22 -5.57 1.11 10.60
CA ILE A 22 -6.69 1.51 9.74
C ILE A 22 -6.76 0.54 8.56
N ALA A 23 -7.97 0.13 8.19
CA ALA A 23 -8.18 -0.76 7.05
C ALA A 23 -7.82 -0.07 5.72
N GLY A 24 -7.18 -0.81 4.83
CA GLY A 24 -6.81 -0.37 3.50
C GLY A 24 -6.65 -1.52 2.52
N GLN A 25 -6.26 -1.17 1.29
CA GLN A 25 -5.98 -2.13 0.23
C GLN A 25 -4.61 -1.85 -0.38
N GLU A 26 -3.71 -2.82 -0.33
CA GLU A 26 -2.44 -2.77 -1.03
C GLU A 26 -2.70 -2.88 -2.55
N LEU A 27 -2.09 -1.96 -3.29
CA LEU A 27 -2.19 -1.85 -4.75
C LEU A 27 -0.84 -2.06 -5.46
N GLY A 28 0.27 -1.92 -4.75
CA GLY A 28 1.60 -2.07 -5.33
C GLY A 28 2.72 -1.83 -4.31
N ARG A 29 3.96 -2.06 -4.74
CA ARG A 29 5.18 -1.88 -3.95
C ARG A 29 6.23 -1.14 -4.75
N ARG A 30 7.10 -0.39 -4.07
CA ARG A 30 8.28 0.24 -4.65
C ARG A 30 9.39 0.34 -3.62
N THR A 31 10.61 0.58 -4.09
CA THR A 31 11.68 1.10 -3.24
C THR A 31 11.61 2.63 -3.26
N GLY A 32 11.41 3.23 -2.08
CA GLY A 32 11.36 4.67 -1.87
C GLY A 32 12.71 5.34 -2.11
N THR A 33 12.72 6.68 -2.16
CA THR A 33 13.92 7.48 -2.45
C THR A 33 15.01 7.36 -1.37
N ALA A 34 14.64 6.97 -0.15
CA ALA A 34 15.56 6.66 0.94
C ALA A 34 16.05 5.20 0.96
N GLY A 35 15.69 4.40 -0.05
CA GLY A 35 16.02 2.96 -0.10
C GLY A 35 15.09 2.08 0.77
N THR A 36 14.01 2.64 1.30
CA THR A 36 13.01 1.91 2.10
C THR A 36 12.00 1.19 1.21
N ASP A 37 11.53 0.02 1.62
CA ASP A 37 10.44 -0.65 0.92
C ASP A 37 9.10 0.00 1.27
N GLU A 38 8.42 0.54 0.27
CA GLU A 38 7.15 1.23 0.42
C GLU A 38 6.02 0.47 -0.26
N VAL A 39 4.84 0.50 0.35
CA VAL A 39 3.60 -0.10 -0.14
C VAL A 39 2.63 1.02 -0.50
N LEU A 40 2.06 0.95 -1.70
CA LEU A 40 0.97 1.82 -2.12
C LEU A 40 -0.33 1.26 -1.56
N VAL A 41 -0.98 2.03 -0.71
CA VAL A 41 -2.24 1.65 -0.09
C VAL A 41 -3.33 2.63 -0.47
N SER A 42 -4.49 2.10 -0.87
CA SER A 42 -5.75 2.83 -0.93
C SER A 42 -6.47 2.72 0.40
N HIS A 43 -6.81 3.85 1.01
CA HIS A 43 -7.68 3.92 2.18
C HIS A 43 -8.65 5.10 2.04
N HIS A 44 -9.95 4.88 2.26
CA HIS A 44 -11.00 5.91 2.14
C HIS A 44 -10.97 6.75 0.83
N GLY A 45 -10.49 6.19 -0.29
CA GLY A 45 -10.37 6.90 -1.57
C GLY A 45 -9.08 7.73 -1.71
N HIS A 46 -8.20 7.71 -0.72
CA HIS A 46 -6.87 8.31 -0.76
C HIS A 46 -5.81 7.25 -1.07
N LEU A 47 -4.80 7.65 -1.85
CA LEU A 47 -3.63 6.83 -2.15
C LEU A 47 -2.43 7.35 -1.37
N VAL A 48 -1.80 6.46 -0.61
CA VAL A 48 -0.65 6.80 0.23
C VAL A 48 0.45 5.76 0.06
N TRP A 49 1.70 6.24 -0.01
CA TRP A 49 2.87 5.39 0.13
C TRP A 49 3.23 5.33 1.61
N VAL A 50 3.34 4.12 2.14
CA VAL A 50 3.71 3.87 3.53
C VAL A 50 4.86 2.88 3.57
N ASP A 51 5.75 3.05 4.54
CA ASP A 51 6.81 2.07 4.78
C ASP A 51 6.21 0.68 5.05
N HIS A 52 6.83 -0.37 4.50
CA HIS A 52 6.35 -1.73 4.65
C HIS A 52 6.20 -2.17 6.12
N SER A 53 7.04 -1.66 7.02
CA SER A 53 6.94 -1.91 8.47
C SER A 53 5.66 -1.34 9.11
N SER A 54 5.01 -0.39 8.44
CA SER A 54 3.74 0.23 8.84
C SER A 54 2.53 -0.44 8.20
N VAL A 55 2.72 -1.60 7.55
CA VAL A 55 1.65 -2.39 6.92
C VAL A 55 1.63 -3.79 7.52
N ARG A 56 0.41 -4.31 7.75
CA ARG A 56 0.22 -5.72 8.10
C ARG A 56 -0.96 -6.31 7.36
N SER A 57 -0.94 -7.62 7.17
CA SER A 57 -2.12 -8.36 6.71
C SER A 57 -3.27 -8.21 7.69
N SER A 58 -4.50 -8.11 7.18
CA SER A 58 -5.71 -8.05 8.01
C SER A 58 -6.10 -9.38 8.62
#